data_AF-A0AAD6FHM4-F1
#
_entry.id   AF-A0AAD6FHM4-F1
#
_cell.length_a   1.000
_cell.length_b   1.000
_cell.length_c   1.000
_cell.angle_alpha   90.00
_cell.angle_beta   90.00
_cell.angle_gamma   90.00
#
_symmetry.space_group_name_H-M   'P 1'
#
loop_
_entity.id
_entity.type
_entity.pdbx_description
1 polymer ?
#
loop_
_entity_poly.entity_id
_entity_poly.type
_entity_poly.pdbx_seq_one_letter_code
_entity_poly.pdbx_strand_id
1 'polypeptide(L)'
;TLKDVLLGVTSAVPGALSVSVVSMVILIGGKMLNERFKNKLPVAIPWELILIVLGTMVSVQMDLAGQHAVQVVGDIPSGLSAPVLPSLSQARELFVPALSVALVSFSYLSALGSVFANKHGYHMDSSQDLLALGLCNTVGAMFQCFAVSCSFSRSMVQDSIGVQTQMAGLVSALLILTILLKIGHLFEQLPKAVLEVIIVVNLRGILAQFKDVCVLWKSDRLDLLVWVFTLISTLVFNLDLGLAVAVVFSLLTLIYRTQQQTRTLINNPLSLPCLLFQLLHSCGIPGTDCYRDVGLYAEAKQVPGIRQTVSRGQKENPAGLGCRAFSETVLSKLQTQGSIRDSLLSSCVFPSVHHAVQRCLSTLPKPLEELTSDATEC
;
A
#
# COMPACT_ATOMS: atom_id res chain seq x y z
N THR A 1 13.95 -8.07 25.69
CA THR A 1 13.30 -9.07 24.81
C THR A 1 11.97 -9.50 25.41
N LEU A 2 11.07 -10.15 24.65
CA LEU A 2 9.74 -10.57 25.14
C LEU A 2 9.83 -11.48 26.38
N LYS A 3 10.91 -12.25 26.48
CA LYS A 3 11.27 -13.04 27.67
C LYS A 3 11.50 -12.16 28.91
N ASP A 4 12.20 -11.03 28.75
CA ASP A 4 12.46 -10.09 29.86
C ASP A 4 11.17 -9.42 30.32
N VAL A 5 10.24 -9.15 29.40
CA VAL A 5 8.90 -8.65 29.75
C VAL A 5 8.12 -9.69 30.55
N LEU A 6 8.10 -10.95 30.09
CA LEU A 6 7.40 -12.04 30.76
C LEU A 6 7.97 -12.35 32.15
N LEU A 7 9.30 -12.29 32.30
CA LEU A 7 9.96 -12.45 33.59
C LEU A 7 9.75 -11.22 34.51
N GLY A 8 9.58 -10.03 33.92
CA GLY A 8 9.33 -8.78 34.65
C GLY A 8 7.88 -8.62 35.13
N VAL A 9 6.93 -9.47 34.71
CA VAL A 9 5.51 -9.38 35.12
C VAL A 9 5.35 -9.44 36.64
N THR A 10 6.16 -10.23 37.33
CA THR A 10 6.13 -10.33 38.81
C THR A 10 6.66 -9.09 39.53
N SER A 11 7.39 -8.21 38.83
CA SER A 11 7.88 -6.92 39.36
C SER A 11 6.98 -5.73 39.01
N ALA A 12 5.79 -5.96 38.47
CA ALA A 12 4.89 -4.89 38.06
C ALA A 12 4.40 -4.06 39.27
N VAL A 13 4.51 -2.74 39.15
CA VAL A 13 4.05 -1.79 40.18
C VAL A 13 2.52 -1.72 40.17
N PRO A 14 1.83 -2.04 41.28
CA PRO A 14 0.37 -2.07 41.33
C PRO A 14 -0.29 -0.73 40.96
N GLY A 15 0.33 0.40 41.35
CA GLY A 15 -0.15 1.74 41.01
C GLY A 15 -0.13 2.04 39.51
N ALA A 16 0.87 1.53 38.78
CA ALA A 16 0.92 1.69 37.33
C ALA A 16 -0.18 0.84 36.64
N LEU A 17 -0.43 -0.37 37.16
CA LEU A 17 -1.50 -1.24 36.64
C LEU A 17 -2.90 -0.63 36.85
N SER A 18 -3.16 -0.09 38.05
CA SER A 18 -4.46 0.53 38.33
C SER A 18 -4.72 1.75 37.45
N VAL A 19 -3.73 2.63 37.29
CA VAL A 19 -3.80 3.78 36.37
C VAL A 19 -4.05 3.29 34.94
N SER A 20 -3.30 2.31 34.44
CA SER A 20 -3.49 1.77 33.09
C SER A 20 -4.90 1.21 32.86
N VAL A 21 -5.44 0.42 33.80
CA VAL A 21 -6.78 -0.16 33.68
C VAL A 21 -7.85 0.94 33.67
N VAL A 22 -7.78 1.88 34.61
CA VAL A 22 -8.73 3.00 34.69
C VAL A 22 -8.67 3.86 33.42
N SER A 23 -7.47 4.23 32.98
CA SER A 23 -7.26 4.99 31.76
C SER A 23 -7.80 4.26 30.52
N MET A 24 -7.62 2.94 30.45
CA MET A 24 -8.09 2.13 29.32
C MET A 24 -9.62 2.06 29.29
N VAL A 25 -10.27 1.89 30.45
CA VAL A 25 -11.74 1.91 30.56
C VAL A 25 -12.29 3.28 30.15
N ILE A 26 -11.70 4.37 30.64
CA ILE A 26 -12.13 5.74 30.29
C ILE A 26 -11.98 5.98 28.78
N LEU A 27 -10.84 5.63 28.19
CA LEU A 27 -10.57 5.91 26.78
C LEU A 27 -11.44 5.07 25.84
N ILE A 28 -11.60 3.77 26.12
CA ILE A 28 -12.46 2.87 25.34
C ILE A 28 -13.92 3.30 25.50
N GLY A 29 -14.37 3.53 26.75
CA GLY A 29 -15.72 3.99 27.05
C GLY A 29 -16.05 5.30 26.36
N GLY A 30 -15.13 6.27 26.41
CA GLY A 30 -15.25 7.56 25.73
C GLY A 30 -15.38 7.40 24.21
N LYS A 31 -14.52 6.59 23.57
CA LYS A 31 -14.63 6.31 22.13
C LYS A 31 -15.95 5.64 21.76
N MET A 32 -16.41 4.66 22.54
CA MET A 32 -17.72 4.02 22.33
C MET A 32 -18.88 5.00 22.50
N LEU A 33 -18.78 5.93 23.44
CA LEU A 33 -19.77 6.99 23.64
C LEU A 33 -19.81 7.92 22.42
N ASN A 34 -18.64 8.30 21.90
CA ASN A 34 -18.53 9.14 20.72
C ASN A 34 -19.16 8.47 19.48
N GLU A 35 -18.96 7.16 19.31
CA GLU A 35 -19.62 6.38 18.25
C GLU A 35 -21.14 6.30 18.44
N ARG A 36 -21.62 6.07 19.67
CA ARG A 36 -23.06 6.01 20.00
C ARG A 36 -23.77 7.35 19.76
N PHE A 37 -23.12 8.46 20.10
CA PHE A 37 -23.68 9.81 20.03
C PHE A 37 -23.25 10.61 18.79
N LYS A 38 -22.65 9.94 17.80
CA LYS A 38 -22.19 10.56 16.54
C LYS A 38 -23.26 11.38 15.82
N ASN A 39 -24.54 10.99 15.96
CA ASN A 39 -25.66 11.69 15.32
C ASN A 39 -26.12 12.95 16.08
N LYS A 40 -25.74 13.11 17.36
CA LYS A 40 -26.14 14.24 18.21
C LYS A 40 -25.02 15.24 18.45
N LEU A 41 -23.77 14.81 18.32
CA LEU A 41 -22.60 15.66 18.54
C LEU A 41 -22.08 16.21 17.20
N PRO A 42 -21.96 17.54 17.03
CA PRO A 42 -21.44 18.12 15.80
C PRO A 42 -19.93 17.85 15.61
N VAL A 43 -19.20 17.57 16.70
CA VAL A 43 -17.75 17.32 16.69
C VAL A 43 -17.41 16.18 17.64
N ALA A 44 -16.47 15.32 17.22
CA ALA A 44 -15.92 14.25 18.04
C ALA A 44 -15.19 14.81 19.28
N ILE A 45 -15.54 14.31 20.46
CA ILE A 45 -14.88 14.72 21.71
C ILE A 45 -13.46 14.12 21.76
N PRO A 46 -12.40 14.93 22.01
CA PRO A 46 -11.02 14.46 22.07
C PRO A 46 -10.71 13.78 23.41
N TRP A 47 -11.11 12.51 23.55
CA TRP A 47 -10.94 11.72 24.77
C TRP A 47 -9.47 11.52 25.18
N GLU A 48 -8.56 11.49 24.22
CA GLU A 48 -7.12 11.40 24.46
C GLU A 48 -6.62 12.62 25.25
N LEU A 49 -7.07 13.82 24.87
CA LEU A 49 -6.69 15.07 25.56
C LEU A 49 -7.28 15.11 26.96
N ILE A 50 -8.55 14.74 27.11
CA ILE A 50 -9.22 14.68 28.42
C ILE A 50 -8.48 13.72 29.35
N LEU A 51 -8.10 12.55 28.83
CA LEU A 51 -7.37 11.55 29.59
C LEU A 51 -6.00 12.06 30.05
N ILE A 52 -5.27 12.77 29.19
CA ILE A 52 -3.98 13.37 29.55
C ILE A 52 -4.16 14.41 30.67
N VAL A 53 -5.14 15.32 30.52
CA VAL A 53 -5.40 16.37 31.52
C VAL A 53 -5.81 15.77 32.87
N LEU A 54 -6.75 14.82 32.86
CA LEU A 54 -7.19 14.14 34.09
C LEU A 54 -6.07 13.29 34.70
N GLY A 55 -5.29 12.59 33.87
CA GLY A 55 -4.16 11.78 34.31
C GLY A 55 -3.09 12.61 35.01
N THR A 56 -2.71 13.76 34.44
CA THR A 56 -1.80 14.72 35.08
C THR A 56 -2.39 15.27 36.38
N MET A 57 -3.65 15.70 36.39
CA MET A 57 -4.31 16.24 37.59
C MET A 57 -4.33 15.24 38.75
N VAL A 58 -4.68 13.99 38.48
CA VAL A 58 -4.69 12.91 39.50
C VAL A 58 -3.26 12.59 39.94
N SER A 59 -2.29 12.58 39.01
CA SER A 59 -0.88 12.35 39.32
C SER A 59 -0.33 13.36 40.32
N VAL A 60 -0.65 14.64 40.13
CA VAL A 60 -0.23 15.71 41.03
C VAL A 60 -0.95 15.62 42.38
N GLN A 61 -2.26 15.39 42.39
CA GLN A 61 -3.04 15.37 43.64
C GLN A 61 -2.73 14.16 44.53
N MET A 62 -2.45 13.00 43.94
CA MET A 62 -2.18 11.76 44.67
C MET A 62 -0.69 11.43 44.80
N ASP A 63 0.19 12.30 44.30
CA ASP A 63 1.65 12.08 44.26
C ASP A 63 2.00 10.66 43.79
N LEU A 64 1.54 10.32 42.58
CA LEU A 64 1.68 8.97 42.01
C LEU A 64 3.14 8.56 41.83
N ALA A 65 4.02 9.54 41.57
CA ALA A 65 5.45 9.31 41.42
C ALA A 65 6.11 8.96 42.77
N GLY A 66 5.83 9.73 43.82
CA GLY A 66 6.44 9.53 45.14
C GLY A 66 5.85 8.34 45.89
N GLN A 67 4.52 8.30 46.06
CA GLN A 67 3.87 7.33 46.94
C GLN A 67 3.64 5.96 46.29
N HIS A 68 3.38 5.94 44.98
CA HIS A 68 3.00 4.74 44.26
C HIS A 68 4.06 4.24 43.28
N ALA A 69 5.24 4.88 43.27
CA ALA A 69 6.37 4.56 42.39
C ALA A 69 6.00 4.44 40.91
N VAL A 70 4.99 5.21 40.47
CA VAL A 70 4.55 5.22 39.08
C VAL A 70 5.52 6.07 38.26
N GLN A 71 6.02 5.51 37.15
CA GLN A 71 6.92 6.25 36.28
C GLN A 71 6.17 7.38 35.56
N VAL A 72 6.64 8.61 35.76
CA VAL A 72 6.18 9.81 35.07
C VAL A 72 7.13 10.20 33.94
N VAL A 73 6.68 11.03 33.00
CA VAL A 73 7.48 11.47 31.84
C VAL A 73 8.80 12.11 32.27
N GLY A 74 8.78 12.93 33.32
CA GLY A 74 9.95 13.65 33.81
C GLY A 74 10.19 14.96 33.06
N ASP A 75 11.38 15.54 33.25
CA ASP A 75 11.75 16.85 32.71
C ASP A 75 11.67 16.90 31.18
N ILE A 76 10.99 17.92 30.65
CA ILE A 76 10.82 18.13 29.21
C ILE A 76 11.58 19.42 28.87
N PRO A 77 12.66 19.34 28.07
CA PRO A 77 13.45 20.51 27.74
C PRO A 77 12.57 21.55 27.05
N SER A 78 12.45 22.72 27.69
CA SER A 78 11.65 23.83 27.20
C SER A 78 12.45 24.66 26.20
N GLY A 79 11.83 25.04 25.08
CA GLY A 79 12.46 25.83 24.02
C GLY A 79 12.65 25.07 22.72
N LEU A 80 13.01 25.79 21.65
CA LEU A 80 13.39 25.15 20.39
C LEU A 80 14.85 24.73 20.44
N SER A 81 15.14 23.53 19.93
CA SER A 81 16.51 23.15 19.58
C SER A 81 17.06 24.11 18.52
N ALA A 82 18.28 24.57 18.73
CA ALA A 82 19.00 25.33 17.71
C ALA A 82 19.20 24.44 16.46
N PRO A 83 19.18 25.02 15.25
CA PRO A 83 19.42 24.25 14.03
C PRO A 83 20.86 23.71 14.04
N VAL A 84 21.01 22.40 13.89
CA VAL A 84 22.29 21.68 13.84
C VAL A 84 22.38 20.93 12.52
N LEU A 85 23.51 21.06 11.83
CA LEU A 85 23.77 20.28 10.61
C LEU A 85 24.01 18.80 10.98
N PRO A 86 23.32 17.84 10.33
CA PRO A 86 23.51 16.43 10.63
C PRO A 86 24.91 15.97 10.24
N SER A 87 25.58 15.22 11.12
CA SER A 87 26.91 14.67 10.84
C SER A 87 26.84 13.58 9.77
N LEU A 88 27.65 13.70 8.71
CA LEU A 88 27.69 12.72 7.63
C LEU A 88 28.63 11.52 7.88
N SER A 89 29.26 11.43 9.06
CA SER A 89 30.20 10.36 9.42
C SER A 89 29.57 8.96 9.34
N GLN A 90 28.31 8.82 9.76
CA GLN A 90 27.56 7.56 9.76
C GLN A 90 26.66 7.39 8.51
N ALA A 91 26.76 8.28 7.52
CA ALA A 91 25.86 8.27 6.36
C ALA A 91 25.90 6.94 5.59
N ARG A 92 27.08 6.29 5.52
CA ARG A 92 27.25 5.00 4.85
C ARG A 92 26.54 3.85 5.56
N GLU A 93 26.57 3.84 6.89
CA GLU A 93 25.93 2.80 7.71
C GLU A 93 24.42 2.96 7.73
N LEU A 94 23.93 4.20 7.76
CA LEU A 94 22.51 4.52 7.82
C LEU A 94 21.81 4.55 6.45
N PHE A 95 22.56 4.45 5.34
CA PHE A 95 22.00 4.59 4.00
C PHE A 95 20.89 3.58 3.71
N VAL A 96 21.12 2.30 4.05
CA VAL A 96 20.15 1.22 3.76
C VAL A 96 18.89 1.36 4.62
N PRO A 97 18.96 1.52 5.97
CA PRO A 97 17.78 1.78 6.79
C PRO A 97 17.03 3.06 6.38
N ALA A 98 17.75 4.13 6.05
CA ALA A 98 17.14 5.39 5.63
C ALA A 98 16.38 5.23 4.30
N LEU A 99 16.94 4.50 3.35
CA LEU A 99 16.27 4.19 2.08
C LEU A 99 14.98 3.37 2.32
N SER A 100 15.04 2.36 3.19
CA SER A 100 13.87 1.55 3.55
C SER A 100 12.76 2.41 4.16
N VAL A 101 13.09 3.27 5.12
CA VAL A 101 12.12 4.17 5.76
C VAL A 101 11.54 5.18 4.75
N ALA A 102 12.37 5.73 3.86
CA ALA A 102 11.92 6.65 2.83
C ALA A 102 10.92 5.99 1.86
N LEU A 103 11.22 4.77 1.39
CA LEU A 103 10.35 4.02 0.50
C LEU A 103 9.00 3.71 1.15
N VAL A 104 9.00 3.19 2.39
CA VAL A 104 7.74 2.91 3.11
C VAL A 104 6.95 4.18 3.37
N SER A 105 7.63 5.25 3.81
CA SER A 105 6.99 6.52 4.13
C SER A 105 6.31 7.12 2.89
N PHE A 106 6.98 7.08 1.74
CA PHE A 106 6.43 7.56 0.49
C PHE A 106 5.31 6.66 -0.04
N SER A 107 5.48 5.34 -0.03
CA SER A 107 4.42 4.41 -0.45
C SER A 107 3.16 4.57 0.39
N TYR A 108 3.31 4.75 1.71
CA TYR A 108 2.19 5.00 2.61
C TYR A 108 1.52 6.36 2.33
N LEU A 109 2.30 7.42 2.10
CA LEU A 109 1.79 8.74 1.71
C LEU A 109 1.02 8.69 0.39
N SER A 110 1.59 8.04 -0.64
CA SER A 110 0.97 7.90 -1.95
C SER A 110 -0.34 7.10 -1.89
N ALA A 111 -0.35 5.99 -1.13
CA ALA A 111 -1.55 5.20 -0.92
C ALA A 111 -2.64 5.99 -0.18
N LEU A 112 -2.28 6.71 0.87
CA LEU A 112 -3.22 7.53 1.64
C LEU A 112 -3.78 8.68 0.81
N GLY A 113 -2.93 9.40 0.09
CA GLY A 113 -3.36 10.50 -0.76
C GLY A 113 -4.28 10.03 -1.89
N SER A 114 -4.03 8.84 -2.45
CA SER A 114 -4.90 8.25 -3.48
C SER A 114 -6.31 7.95 -2.94
N VAL A 115 -6.43 7.52 -1.67
CA VAL A 115 -7.72 7.31 -1.02
C VAL A 115 -8.50 8.62 -0.93
N PHE A 116 -7.86 9.72 -0.52
CA PHE A 116 -8.52 11.02 -0.42
C PHE A 116 -8.78 11.67 -1.79
N ALA A 117 -7.88 11.50 -2.76
CA ALA A 117 -8.03 11.96 -4.13
C ALA A 117 -9.26 11.31 -4.79
N ASN A 118 -9.40 9.99 -4.64
CA ASN A 118 -10.57 9.26 -5.13
C ASN A 118 -11.85 9.65 -4.40
N LYS A 119 -11.78 9.90 -3.08
CA LYS A 119 -12.93 10.30 -2.28
C LYS A 119 -13.48 11.67 -2.65
N HIS A 120 -12.59 12.64 -2.90
CA HIS A 120 -12.95 14.04 -3.16
C HIS A 120 -12.89 14.44 -4.63
N GLY A 121 -12.46 13.53 -5.51
CA GLY A 121 -12.44 13.74 -6.95
C GLY A 121 -11.38 14.72 -7.44
N TYR A 122 -10.25 14.86 -6.74
CA TYR A 122 -9.11 15.68 -7.17
C TYR A 122 -7.96 14.83 -7.73
N HIS A 123 -7.09 15.46 -8.53
CA HIS A 123 -5.90 14.79 -9.06
C HIS A 123 -4.72 14.91 -8.10
N MET A 124 -3.98 13.81 -7.90
CA MET A 124 -2.82 13.74 -7.03
C MET A 124 -1.55 13.59 -7.85
N ASP A 125 -0.59 14.50 -7.66
CA ASP A 125 0.75 14.38 -8.24
C ASP A 125 1.72 13.72 -7.25
N SER A 126 2.05 12.46 -7.50
CA SER A 126 2.97 11.69 -6.66
C SER A 126 4.40 12.25 -6.65
N SER A 127 4.84 12.95 -7.71
CA SER A 127 6.17 13.55 -7.78
C SER A 127 6.28 14.74 -6.84
N GLN A 128 5.22 15.56 -6.80
CA GLN A 128 5.12 16.71 -5.90
C GLN A 128 5.08 16.27 -4.43
N ASP A 129 4.34 15.20 -4.11
CA ASP A 129 4.28 14.67 -2.75
C ASP A 129 5.62 14.06 -2.30
N LEU A 130 6.36 13.40 -3.21
CA LEU A 130 7.71 12.92 -2.91
C LEU A 130 8.66 14.07 -2.58
N LEU A 131 8.62 15.14 -3.39
CA LEU A 131 9.44 16.33 -3.16
C LEU A 131 9.07 17.00 -1.82
N ALA A 132 7.77 17.16 -1.54
CA ALA A 132 7.29 17.76 -0.30
C ALA A 132 7.71 16.94 0.93
N LEU A 133 7.59 15.61 0.89
CA LEU A 133 8.01 14.71 1.95
C LEU A 133 9.53 14.76 2.17
N GLY A 134 10.31 14.81 1.08
CA GLY A 134 11.76 14.94 1.14
C GLY A 134 12.21 16.27 1.75
N LEU A 135 11.61 17.38 1.33
CA LEU A 135 11.89 18.71 1.88
C LEU A 135 11.52 18.79 3.37
N CYS A 136 10.36 18.25 3.76
CA CYS A 136 9.90 18.22 5.15
C CYS A 136 10.90 17.50 6.06
N ASN A 137 11.37 16.32 5.66
CA ASN A 137 12.36 15.56 6.42
C ASN A 137 13.76 16.19 6.40
N THR A 138 14.16 16.81 5.29
CA THR A 138 15.46 17.51 5.19
C THR A 138 15.51 18.72 6.12
N VAL A 139 14.47 19.56 6.11
CA VAL A 139 14.36 20.70 7.04
C VAL A 139 14.23 20.20 8.47
N GLY A 140 13.39 19.18 8.72
CA GLY A 140 13.22 18.58 10.03
C GLY A 140 14.51 18.01 10.63
N ALA A 141 15.37 17.41 9.81
CA ALA A 141 16.65 16.87 10.26
C ALA A 141 17.58 17.96 10.83
N MET A 142 17.52 19.20 10.30
CA MET A 142 18.27 20.33 10.85
C MET A 142 17.81 20.73 12.25
N PHE A 143 16.57 20.41 12.62
CA PHE A 143 16.00 20.67 13.96
C PHE A 143 15.97 19.41 14.83
N GLN A 144 16.81 18.41 14.54
CA GLN A 144 16.90 17.16 15.32
C GLN A 144 15.57 16.36 15.35
N CYS A 145 14.75 16.49 14.31
CA CYS A 145 13.50 15.74 14.19
C CYS A 145 13.76 14.30 13.71
N PHE A 146 12.93 13.37 14.16
CA PHE A 146 12.88 12.01 13.59
C PHE A 146 12.21 12.02 12.21
N ALA A 147 12.37 10.93 11.44
CA ALA A 147 11.69 10.79 10.16
C ALA A 147 10.17 10.83 10.32
N VAL A 148 9.51 11.70 9.55
CA VAL A 148 8.06 11.92 9.58
C VAL A 148 7.40 11.48 8.28
N SER A 149 6.13 11.08 8.39
CA SER A 149 5.24 10.76 7.27
C SER A 149 3.79 11.19 7.61
N CYS A 150 2.82 10.78 6.80
CA CYS A 150 1.41 11.09 7.00
C CYS A 150 0.75 10.27 8.11
N SER A 151 -0.44 10.68 8.54
CA SER A 151 -1.19 10.03 9.62
C SER A 151 -2.65 9.84 9.22
N PHE A 152 -3.01 8.60 8.87
CA PHE A 152 -4.38 8.22 8.50
C PHE A 152 -5.42 8.69 9.53
N SER A 153 -5.18 8.41 10.82
CA SER A 153 -6.14 8.75 11.88
C SER A 153 -6.37 10.26 12.00
N ARG A 154 -5.32 11.09 11.89
CA ARG A 154 -5.45 12.56 11.97
C ARG A 154 -6.15 13.14 10.73
N SER A 155 -5.77 12.68 9.54
CA SER A 155 -6.38 13.10 8.28
C SER A 155 -7.86 12.71 8.20
N MET A 156 -8.23 11.51 8.66
CA MET A 156 -9.62 11.05 8.69
C MET A 156 -10.49 11.91 9.64
N VAL A 157 -9.95 12.33 10.78
CA VAL A 157 -10.66 13.24 11.69
C VAL A 157 -10.87 14.61 11.04
N GLN A 158 -9.83 15.19 10.43
CA GLN A 158 -9.93 16.48 9.72
C GLN A 158 -10.97 16.43 8.59
N ASP A 159 -10.93 15.36 7.80
CA ASP A 159 -11.88 15.09 6.72
C ASP A 159 -13.31 14.92 7.25
N SER A 160 -13.51 14.23 8.37
CA SER A 160 -14.83 14.03 8.97
C SER A 160 -15.47 15.32 9.51
N ILE A 161 -14.66 16.32 9.87
CA ILE A 161 -15.10 17.64 10.35
C ILE A 161 -15.30 18.60 9.15
N GLY A 162 -14.97 18.17 7.92
CA GLY A 162 -15.15 18.98 6.72
C GLY A 162 -14.05 20.02 6.51
N VAL A 163 -12.84 19.77 7.01
CA VAL A 163 -11.68 20.63 6.73
C VAL A 163 -11.30 20.53 5.24
N GLN A 164 -11.27 21.66 4.55
CA GLN A 164 -10.99 21.72 3.10
C GLN A 164 -9.61 22.29 2.76
N THR A 165 -8.91 22.90 3.71
CA THR A 165 -7.65 23.63 3.45
C THR A 165 -6.51 23.16 4.34
N GLN A 166 -5.27 23.29 3.86
CA GLN A 166 -4.05 22.96 4.60
C GLN A 166 -3.78 23.90 5.78
N MET A 167 -4.56 24.98 5.93
CA MET A 167 -4.47 25.91 7.06
C MET A 167 -4.68 25.21 8.41
N ALA A 168 -5.45 24.13 8.45
CA ALA A 168 -5.61 23.33 9.66
C ALA A 168 -4.28 22.72 10.14
N GLY A 169 -3.39 22.33 9.22
CA GLY A 169 -2.04 21.86 9.54
C GLY A 169 -1.18 22.96 10.16
N LEU A 170 -1.25 24.18 9.61
CA LEU A 170 -0.54 25.35 10.15
C LEU A 170 -1.02 25.70 11.57
N VAL A 171 -2.33 25.73 11.79
CA VAL A 171 -2.92 25.97 13.12
C VAL A 171 -2.47 24.89 14.11
N SER A 172 -2.48 23.62 13.69
CA SER A 172 -1.98 22.52 14.52
C SER A 172 -0.50 22.67 14.86
N ALA A 173 0.34 23.13 13.93
CA ALA A 173 1.76 23.35 14.17
C ALA A 173 2.00 24.50 15.15
N LEU A 174 1.28 25.62 15.01
CA LEU A 174 1.34 26.75 15.95
C LEU A 174 0.88 26.38 17.35
N LEU A 175 -0.15 25.54 17.45
CA LEU A 175 -0.65 25.04 18.73
C LEU A 175 0.39 24.15 19.41
N ILE A 176 1.01 23.21 18.69
CA ILE A 176 2.10 22.36 19.23
C ILE A 176 3.30 23.21 19.65
N LEU A 177 3.68 24.21 18.84
CA LEU A 177 4.74 25.15 19.18
C LEU A 177 4.43 25.91 20.49
N THR A 178 3.18 26.37 20.66
CA THR A 178 2.76 27.06 21.88
C THR A 178 2.81 26.13 23.09
N ILE A 179 2.38 24.88 22.93
CA ILE A 179 2.45 23.86 23.99
C ILE A 179 3.90 23.63 24.42
N LEU A 180 4.81 23.46 23.46
CA LEU A 180 6.23 23.20 23.72
C LEU A 180 6.90 24.37 24.46
N LEU A 181 6.54 25.62 24.14
CA LEU A 181 7.18 26.81 24.74
C LEU A 181 6.62 27.21 26.10
N LYS A 182 5.34 26.95 26.39
CA LYS A 182 4.68 27.44 27.61
C LYS A 182 4.08 26.38 28.51
N ILE A 183 3.63 25.26 27.95
CA ILE A 183 2.79 24.27 28.63
C ILE A 183 3.59 22.97 28.91
N GLY A 184 4.79 22.83 28.36
CA GLY A 184 5.66 21.66 28.51
C GLY A 184 5.79 21.16 29.96
N HIS A 185 6.00 22.08 30.91
CA HIS A 185 6.12 21.76 32.33
C HIS A 185 4.91 21.02 32.93
N LEU A 186 3.69 21.27 32.41
CA LEU A 186 2.50 20.56 32.90
C LEU A 186 2.52 19.07 32.57
N PHE A 187 3.30 18.63 31.58
CA PHE A 187 3.35 17.22 31.18
C PHE A 187 4.42 16.41 31.91
N GLU A 188 5.28 17.03 32.72
CA GLU A 188 6.36 16.32 33.42
C GLU A 188 5.83 15.27 34.41
N GLN A 189 4.70 15.61 35.07
CA GLN A 189 4.02 14.74 36.04
C GLN A 189 3.06 13.74 35.39
N LEU A 190 2.99 13.69 34.06
CA LEU A 190 2.10 12.77 33.35
C LEU A 190 2.59 11.32 33.54
N PRO A 191 1.74 10.38 34.00
CA PRO A 191 2.14 8.97 34.12
C PRO A 191 2.39 8.33 32.75
N LYS A 192 3.54 7.67 32.56
CA LYS A 192 3.88 6.98 31.31
C LYS A 192 2.85 5.92 30.92
N ALA A 193 2.24 5.27 31.91
CA ALA A 193 1.13 4.34 31.77
C ALA A 193 -0.03 4.90 30.91
N VAL A 194 -0.36 6.18 31.07
CA VAL A 194 -1.44 6.82 30.29
C VAL A 194 -1.06 6.91 28.80
N LEU A 195 0.19 7.26 28.49
CA LEU A 195 0.66 7.31 27.10
C LEU A 195 0.65 5.92 26.45
N GLU A 196 1.09 4.89 27.19
CA GLU A 196 1.08 3.51 26.70
C GLU A 196 -0.33 3.03 26.38
N VAL A 197 -1.32 3.33 27.24
CA VAL A 197 -2.72 3.01 27.00
C VAL A 197 -3.25 3.70 25.74
N ILE A 198 -2.92 4.98 25.53
CA ILE A 198 -3.33 5.71 24.32
C ILE A 198 -2.78 5.00 23.07
N ILE A 199 -1.52 4.56 23.09
CA ILE A 199 -0.91 3.82 21.98
C ILE A 199 -1.64 2.50 21.74
N VAL A 200 -1.86 1.68 22.77
CA VAL A 200 -2.53 0.38 22.66
C VAL A 200 -3.95 0.53 22.11
N VAL A 201 -4.72 1.50 22.61
CA VAL A 201 -6.10 1.73 22.15
C VAL A 201 -6.12 2.23 20.70
N ASN A 202 -5.16 3.07 20.29
CA ASN A 202 -5.06 3.55 18.91
C ASN A 202 -4.62 2.46 17.93
N LEU A 203 -3.81 1.49 18.37
CA LEU A 203 -3.41 0.34 17.56
C LEU A 203 -4.56 -0.62 17.25
N ARG A 204 -5.68 -0.57 18.00
CA ARG A 204 -6.87 -1.40 17.75
C ARG A 204 -7.35 -1.33 16.29
N GLY A 205 -7.31 -0.15 15.67
CA GLY A 205 -7.73 0.04 14.28
C GLY A 205 -6.84 -0.70 13.28
N ILE A 206 -5.53 -0.68 13.51
CA ILE A 206 -4.55 -1.40 12.68
C ILE A 206 -4.68 -2.90 12.93
N LEU A 207 -4.82 -3.33 14.19
CA LEU A 207 -5.03 -4.74 14.54
C LEU A 207 -6.34 -5.31 13.97
N ALA A 208 -7.33 -4.48 13.66
CA ALA A 208 -8.55 -4.94 13.01
C ALA A 208 -8.30 -5.52 11.59
N GLN A 209 -7.19 -5.15 10.94
CA GLN A 209 -6.77 -5.67 9.62
C GLN A 209 -6.47 -7.17 9.64
N PHE A 210 -6.21 -7.78 10.81
CA PHE A 210 -6.11 -9.24 10.91
C PHE A 210 -7.38 -9.97 10.46
N LYS A 211 -8.55 -9.29 10.46
CA LYS A 211 -9.79 -9.85 9.93
C LYS A 211 -9.77 -10.00 8.42
N ASP A 212 -8.94 -9.22 7.72
CA ASP A 212 -8.84 -9.27 6.26
C ASP A 212 -8.27 -10.60 5.78
N VAL A 213 -7.46 -11.28 6.61
CA VAL A 213 -6.92 -12.64 6.35
C VAL A 213 -8.03 -13.61 5.94
N CYS A 214 -9.17 -13.59 6.62
CA CYS A 214 -10.30 -14.46 6.31
C CYS A 214 -10.97 -14.12 4.96
N VAL A 215 -10.97 -12.84 4.60
CA VAL A 215 -11.52 -12.35 3.33
C VAL A 215 -10.56 -12.71 2.19
N LEU A 216 -9.26 -12.45 2.36
CA LEU A 216 -8.23 -12.76 1.39
C LEU A 216 -8.16 -14.27 1.11
N TRP A 217 -8.30 -15.12 2.15
CA TRP A 217 -8.35 -16.58 1.96
C TRP A 217 -9.44 -17.04 0.99
N LYS A 218 -10.61 -16.38 1.00
CA LYS A 218 -11.73 -16.70 0.10
C LYS A 218 -11.59 -16.06 -1.28
N SER A 219 -10.89 -14.93 -1.37
CA SER A 219 -10.77 -14.12 -2.59
C SER A 219 -9.57 -14.52 -3.45
N ASP A 220 -8.34 -14.33 -2.94
CA ASP A 220 -7.10 -14.62 -3.67
C ASP A 220 -6.04 -15.17 -2.70
N ARG A 221 -5.67 -16.44 -2.91
CA ARG A 221 -4.69 -17.14 -2.07
C ARG A 221 -3.27 -16.60 -2.25
N LEU A 222 -2.94 -16.04 -3.42
CA LEU A 222 -1.60 -15.48 -3.66
C LEU A 222 -1.42 -14.18 -2.87
N ASP A 223 -2.44 -13.32 -2.86
CA ASP A 223 -2.40 -12.07 -2.09
C ASP A 223 -2.34 -12.34 -0.58
N LEU A 224 -3.05 -13.37 -0.11
CA LEU A 224 -2.92 -13.82 1.28
C LEU A 224 -1.49 -14.27 1.61
N LEU A 225 -0.86 -15.03 0.71
CA LEU A 225 0.49 -15.54 0.92
C LEU A 225 1.48 -14.38 1.04
N VAL A 226 1.39 -13.36 0.18
CA VAL A 226 2.20 -12.13 0.31
C VAL A 226 1.97 -11.45 1.64
N TRP A 227 0.72 -11.35 2.10
CA TRP A 227 0.38 -10.74 3.39
C TRP A 227 1.04 -11.49 4.58
N VAL A 228 0.86 -12.81 4.65
CA VAL A 228 1.42 -13.65 5.72
C VAL A 228 2.94 -13.65 5.68
N PHE A 229 3.54 -13.76 4.49
CA PHE A 229 4.98 -13.75 4.32
C PHE A 229 5.59 -12.42 4.77
N THR A 230 4.96 -11.29 4.42
CA THR A 230 5.41 -9.96 4.85
C THR A 230 5.38 -9.81 6.37
N LEU A 231 4.31 -10.28 7.02
CA LEU A 231 4.20 -10.28 8.49
C LEU A 231 5.30 -11.12 9.15
N ILE A 232 5.51 -12.36 8.67
CA ILE A 232 6.53 -13.25 9.25
C ILE A 232 7.94 -12.69 9.01
N SER A 233 8.22 -12.21 7.79
CA SER A 233 9.51 -11.65 7.41
C SER A 233 9.90 -10.47 8.30
N THR A 234 8.99 -9.51 8.52
CA THR A 234 9.23 -8.34 9.36
C THR A 234 9.38 -8.68 10.85
N LEU A 235 8.71 -9.72 11.34
CA LEU A 235 8.87 -10.18 12.73
C LEU A 235 10.21 -10.90 12.97
N VAL A 236 10.74 -11.62 11.98
CA VAL A 236 11.96 -12.43 12.12
C VAL A 236 13.23 -11.64 11.82
N PHE A 237 13.24 -10.83 10.77
CA PHE A 237 14.45 -10.20 10.23
C PHE A 237 14.65 -8.73 10.66
N ASN A 238 13.88 -8.24 11.64
CA ASN A 238 13.70 -6.82 11.92
C ASN A 238 13.04 -6.06 10.76
N LEU A 239 12.61 -4.83 11.01
CA LEU A 239 11.80 -4.06 10.06
C LEU A 239 12.55 -3.78 8.74
N ASP A 240 13.84 -3.46 8.81
CA ASP A 240 14.64 -3.05 7.64
C ASP A 240 14.85 -4.19 6.64
N LEU A 241 15.39 -5.32 7.09
CA LEU A 241 15.64 -6.48 6.22
C LEU A 241 14.34 -7.21 5.89
N GLY A 242 13.42 -7.31 6.86
CA GLY A 242 12.14 -8.00 6.67
C GLY A 242 11.28 -7.35 5.58
N LEU A 243 11.29 -6.02 5.50
CA LEU A 243 10.65 -5.28 4.42
C LEU A 243 11.33 -5.55 3.07
N ALA A 244 12.66 -5.48 2.99
CA ALA A 244 13.38 -5.71 1.73
C ALA A 244 13.06 -7.09 1.14
N VAL A 245 13.06 -8.13 1.99
CA VAL A 245 12.70 -9.50 1.60
C VAL A 245 11.23 -9.59 1.16
N ALA A 246 10.31 -8.91 1.86
CA ALA A 246 8.90 -8.87 1.50
C ALA A 246 8.63 -8.20 0.14
N VAL A 247 9.34 -7.11 -0.17
CA VAL A 247 9.23 -6.42 -1.47
C VAL A 247 9.69 -7.32 -2.61
N VAL A 248 10.84 -7.98 -2.46
CA VAL A 248 11.35 -8.95 -3.46
C VAL A 248 10.35 -10.08 -3.65
N PHE A 249 9.79 -10.61 -2.56
CA PHE A 249 8.79 -11.66 -2.61
C PHE A 249 7.50 -11.24 -3.33
N SER A 250 7.03 -10.01 -3.07
CA SER A 250 5.86 -9.43 -3.74
C SER A 250 6.08 -9.31 -5.26
N LEU A 251 7.27 -8.84 -5.68
CA LEU A 251 7.65 -8.77 -7.10
C LEU A 251 7.71 -10.16 -7.75
N LEU A 252 8.30 -11.15 -7.08
CA LEU A 252 8.35 -12.53 -7.58
C LEU A 252 6.93 -13.12 -7.76
N THR A 253 6.04 -12.84 -6.82
CA THR A 253 4.64 -13.29 -6.90
C THR A 253 3.91 -12.63 -8.07
N LEU A 254 4.17 -11.36 -8.35
CA LEU A 254 3.60 -10.65 -9.51
C LEU A 254 4.12 -11.20 -10.84
N ILE A 255 5.42 -11.51 -10.92
CA ILE A 255 6.02 -12.19 -12.09
C ILE A 255 5.36 -13.56 -12.26
N TYR A 256 5.25 -14.35 -11.18
CA TYR A 256 4.60 -15.65 -11.21
C TYR A 256 3.15 -15.57 -11.72
N ARG A 257 2.36 -14.61 -11.23
CA ARG A 257 0.97 -14.37 -11.66
C ARG A 257 0.89 -14.05 -13.15
N THR A 258 1.81 -13.22 -13.63
CA THR A 258 1.89 -12.83 -15.05
C THR A 258 2.27 -14.01 -15.93
N GLN A 259 3.21 -14.86 -15.48
CA GLN A 259 3.62 -16.06 -16.21
C GLN A 259 2.55 -17.15 -16.21
N GLN A 260 1.79 -17.31 -15.13
CA GLN A 260 0.71 -18.29 -15.07
C GLN A 260 -0.42 -17.96 -16.05
N GLN A 261 -0.79 -16.68 -16.17
CA GLN A 261 -1.75 -16.22 -17.20
C GLN A 261 -1.28 -16.64 -18.60
N THR A 262 0.01 -16.49 -18.90
CA THR A 262 0.62 -16.91 -20.16
C THR A 262 0.68 -18.45 -20.29
N ARG A 263 0.98 -19.19 -19.23
CA ARG A 263 1.01 -20.68 -19.24
C ARG A 263 -0.37 -21.29 -19.43
N THR A 264 -1.44 -20.73 -18.88
CA THR A 264 -2.80 -21.21 -19.19
C THR A 264 -3.17 -21.03 -20.66
N LEU A 265 -2.55 -20.07 -21.37
CA LEU A 265 -2.71 -19.91 -22.81
C LEU A 265 -1.86 -20.92 -23.62
N ILE A 266 -0.76 -21.43 -23.07
CA ILE A 266 0.22 -22.28 -23.76
C ILE A 266 0.09 -23.79 -23.42
N ASN A 267 -0.19 -24.14 -22.17
CA ASN A 267 -0.11 -25.53 -21.63
C ASN A 267 -1.44 -26.28 -21.58
N ASN A 268 -2.54 -25.70 -22.02
CA ASN A 268 -3.72 -26.49 -22.31
C ASN A 268 -3.62 -26.88 -23.80
N PRO A 269 -3.19 -28.11 -24.15
CA PRO A 269 -3.19 -28.57 -25.55
C PRO A 269 -4.62 -28.74 -26.10
N LEU A 270 -5.66 -28.54 -25.27
CA LEU A 270 -7.04 -28.34 -25.69
C LEU A 270 -7.40 -26.85 -25.87
N SER A 271 -6.52 -25.91 -25.49
CA SER A 271 -6.66 -24.48 -25.76
C SER A 271 -5.70 -23.95 -26.82
N LEU A 272 -4.73 -24.73 -27.31
CA LEU A 272 -4.01 -24.41 -28.54
C LEU A 272 -4.91 -24.57 -29.78
N PRO A 273 -5.75 -25.62 -29.92
CA PRO A 273 -6.81 -25.62 -30.90
C PRO A 273 -7.93 -24.65 -30.53
N CYS A 274 -8.17 -24.33 -29.26
CA CYS A 274 -9.17 -23.31 -28.89
C CYS A 274 -8.68 -21.88 -29.19
N LEU A 275 -7.40 -21.55 -29.02
CA LEU A 275 -6.81 -20.29 -29.46
C LEU A 275 -6.67 -20.26 -30.98
N LEU A 276 -6.32 -21.37 -31.64
CA LEU A 276 -6.35 -21.41 -33.10
C LEU A 276 -7.79 -21.27 -33.63
N PHE A 277 -8.79 -21.83 -32.94
CA PHE A 277 -10.22 -21.72 -33.25
C PHE A 277 -10.79 -20.32 -32.90
N GLN A 278 -10.38 -19.72 -31.80
CA GLN A 278 -10.75 -18.36 -31.36
C GLN A 278 -9.97 -17.29 -32.13
N LEU A 279 -8.81 -17.63 -32.70
CA LEU A 279 -8.08 -16.86 -33.72
C LEU A 279 -8.70 -17.04 -35.11
N LEU A 280 -9.38 -18.15 -35.41
CA LEU A 280 -10.05 -18.41 -36.70
C LEU A 280 -11.47 -17.87 -36.78
N HIS A 281 -12.11 -17.62 -35.64
CA HIS A 281 -13.55 -17.40 -35.62
C HIS A 281 -13.99 -16.34 -34.61
N SER A 282 -14.01 -15.10 -35.07
CA SER A 282 -14.79 -14.04 -34.44
C SER A 282 -16.28 -14.41 -34.57
N CYS A 283 -16.90 -14.71 -33.44
CA CYS A 283 -18.29 -15.18 -33.33
C CYS A 283 -19.15 -14.02 -32.83
N GLY A 284 -19.94 -13.41 -33.72
CA GLY A 284 -20.81 -12.28 -33.41
C GLY A 284 -22.22 -12.76 -33.07
N ILE A 285 -22.89 -12.11 -32.13
CA ILE A 285 -24.32 -12.34 -31.89
C ILE A 285 -25.08 -11.62 -33.02
N PRO A 286 -25.91 -12.32 -33.80
CA PRO A 286 -26.56 -11.74 -34.98
C PRO A 286 -27.42 -10.52 -34.62
N GLY A 287 -27.13 -9.38 -35.25
CA GLY A 287 -27.80 -8.09 -35.00
C GLY A 287 -27.11 -7.15 -34.01
N THR A 288 -25.91 -7.49 -33.51
CA THR A 288 -25.13 -6.63 -32.60
C THR A 288 -23.63 -6.66 -32.92
N ASP A 289 -22.90 -5.58 -32.62
CA ASP A 289 -21.43 -5.51 -32.72
C ASP A 289 -20.69 -6.24 -31.58
N CYS A 290 -21.37 -7.16 -30.89
CA CYS A 290 -20.83 -7.87 -29.72
C CYS A 290 -20.28 -9.24 -30.12
N TYR A 291 -18.97 -9.44 -29.88
CA TYR A 291 -18.29 -10.71 -30.08
C TYR A 291 -18.04 -11.40 -28.73
N ARG A 292 -18.47 -12.66 -28.59
CA ARG A 292 -18.32 -13.44 -27.35
C ARG A 292 -17.83 -14.85 -27.61
N ASP A 293 -17.29 -15.46 -26.55
CA ASP A 293 -16.77 -16.83 -26.56
C ASP A 293 -17.91 -17.85 -26.77
N VAL A 294 -17.74 -18.70 -27.78
CA VAL A 294 -18.72 -19.69 -28.25
C VAL A 294 -18.88 -20.83 -27.25
N GLY A 295 -17.87 -21.11 -26.42
CA GLY A 295 -17.93 -22.14 -25.39
C GLY A 295 -18.79 -21.76 -24.19
N LEU A 296 -19.02 -20.46 -23.98
CA LEU A 296 -19.81 -19.93 -22.86
C LEU A 296 -21.22 -19.46 -23.27
N TYR A 297 -21.46 -19.21 -24.56
CA TYR A 297 -22.73 -18.67 -25.06
C TYR A 297 -23.20 -19.40 -26.33
N ALA A 298 -24.30 -20.14 -26.21
CA ALA A 298 -24.88 -20.94 -27.28
C ALA A 298 -25.40 -20.13 -28.49
N GLU A 299 -25.65 -18.83 -28.30
CA GLU A 299 -26.21 -17.93 -29.34
C GLU A 299 -25.14 -17.27 -30.22
N ALA A 300 -23.87 -17.40 -29.86
CA ALA A 300 -22.78 -16.82 -30.65
C ALA A 300 -22.60 -17.64 -31.94
N LYS A 301 -22.81 -16.99 -33.10
CA LYS A 301 -22.66 -17.61 -34.42
C LYS A 301 -21.43 -17.10 -35.16
N GLN A 302 -20.83 -18.03 -35.87
CA GLN A 302 -19.47 -17.92 -36.34
C GLN A 302 -19.44 -17.17 -37.67
N VAL A 303 -18.77 -16.00 -37.70
CA VAL A 303 -18.71 -15.16 -38.91
C VAL A 303 -17.60 -15.67 -39.83
N PRO A 304 -17.88 -16.01 -41.10
CA PRO A 304 -16.85 -16.50 -42.02
C PRO A 304 -15.94 -15.37 -42.50
N GLY A 305 -14.61 -15.57 -42.46
CA GLY A 305 -13.63 -14.76 -43.20
C GLY A 305 -13.01 -13.55 -42.47
N ILE A 306 -13.36 -13.27 -41.21
CA ILE A 306 -12.78 -12.16 -40.43
C ILE A 306 -12.16 -12.71 -39.14
N ARG A 307 -10.85 -12.49 -38.95
CA ARG A 307 -10.13 -12.81 -37.71
C ARG A 307 -9.82 -11.53 -36.94
N GLN A 308 -10.60 -11.23 -35.90
CA GLN A 308 -10.29 -10.16 -34.95
C GLN A 308 -9.97 -10.73 -33.57
N THR A 309 -8.83 -10.30 -33.03
CA THR A 309 -8.35 -10.66 -31.69
C THR A 309 -8.86 -9.67 -30.65
N VAL A 310 -9.67 -10.13 -29.71
CA VAL A 310 -10.11 -9.31 -28.56
C VAL A 310 -9.35 -9.77 -27.32
N SER A 311 -8.43 -8.93 -26.84
CA SER A 311 -7.69 -9.15 -25.59
C SER A 311 -8.40 -8.45 -24.43
N ARG A 312 -8.60 -9.17 -23.31
CA ARG A 312 -9.21 -8.64 -22.09
C ARG A 312 -8.24 -7.70 -21.37
N GLY A 313 -8.37 -6.39 -21.60
CA GLY A 313 -7.65 -5.34 -20.88
C GLY A 313 -8.46 -4.80 -19.70
N GLN A 314 -7.78 -4.52 -18.60
CA GLN A 314 -8.34 -3.83 -17.43
C GLN A 314 -8.80 -2.42 -17.85
N LYS A 315 -10.07 -2.09 -17.56
CA LYS A 315 -10.68 -0.77 -17.82
C LYS A 315 -9.90 0.31 -17.09
N GLU A 316 -9.32 1.25 -17.83
CA GLU A 316 -9.31 2.68 -17.50
C GLU A 316 -9.33 3.46 -18.84
N ASN A 317 -10.28 4.41 -18.93
CA ASN A 317 -10.60 5.35 -20.02
C ASN A 317 -11.49 4.88 -21.22
N PRO A 318 -12.54 5.64 -21.62
CA PRO A 318 -13.56 5.24 -22.60
C PRO A 318 -13.29 5.75 -24.04
N ALA A 319 -12.03 5.79 -24.48
CA ALA A 319 -11.71 6.11 -25.87
C ALA A 319 -10.39 5.46 -26.29
N GLY A 320 -10.46 4.46 -27.17
CA GLY A 320 -9.27 3.89 -27.84
C GLY A 320 -9.13 2.38 -27.64
N LEU A 321 -9.37 1.62 -28.72
CA LEU A 321 -9.03 0.20 -28.84
C LEU A 321 -7.52 0.00 -28.59
N GLY A 322 -7.16 -0.71 -27.52
CA GLY A 322 -5.79 -1.09 -27.24
C GLY A 322 -5.39 -2.35 -28.01
N CYS A 323 -4.73 -2.19 -29.15
CA CYS A 323 -4.03 -3.28 -29.84
C CYS A 323 -2.68 -3.55 -29.14
N ARG A 324 -2.35 -4.83 -28.88
CA ARG A 324 -0.99 -5.25 -28.47
C ARG A 324 -0.19 -5.68 -29.69
N ALA A 325 1.11 -5.36 -29.67
CA ALA A 325 2.08 -5.59 -30.74
C ALA A 325 2.35 -7.08 -31.02
N PHE A 326 2.40 -7.43 -32.31
CA PHE A 326 2.97 -8.69 -32.83
C PHE A 326 4.37 -8.42 -33.39
N SER A 327 5.26 -9.43 -33.36
CA SER A 327 6.58 -9.37 -34.01
C SER A 327 6.43 -9.16 -35.52
N GLU A 328 7.31 -8.34 -36.13
CA GLU A 328 7.33 -8.08 -37.59
C GLU A 328 7.39 -9.36 -38.43
N THR A 329 7.99 -10.44 -37.93
CA THR A 329 8.07 -11.74 -38.62
C THR A 329 6.73 -12.47 -38.66
N VAL A 330 5.87 -12.27 -37.66
CA VAL A 330 4.50 -12.82 -37.64
C VAL A 330 3.60 -11.99 -38.54
N LEU A 331 3.78 -10.67 -38.54
CA LEU A 331 3.10 -9.75 -39.44
C LEU A 331 3.44 -10.01 -40.92
N SER A 332 4.72 -10.26 -41.24
CA SER A 332 5.15 -10.55 -42.62
C SER A 332 4.69 -11.93 -43.12
N LYS A 333 4.62 -12.94 -42.24
CA LYS A 333 4.02 -14.25 -42.57
C LYS A 333 2.50 -14.20 -42.75
N LEU A 334 1.80 -13.28 -42.06
CA LEU A 334 0.36 -13.07 -42.23
C LEU A 334 0.03 -12.22 -43.48
N GLN A 335 0.91 -11.32 -43.90
CA GLN A 335 0.80 -10.59 -45.18
C GLN A 335 1.04 -11.49 -46.39
N THR A 336 2.02 -12.41 -46.33
CA THR A 336 2.28 -13.36 -47.43
C THR A 336 1.18 -14.40 -47.62
N GLN A 337 0.33 -14.63 -46.61
CA GLN A 337 -0.90 -15.42 -46.72
C GLN A 337 -2.15 -14.61 -47.12
N GLY A 338 -2.00 -13.33 -47.48
CA GLY A 338 -3.08 -12.49 -48.04
C GLY A 338 -4.18 -12.07 -47.05
N SER A 339 -3.92 -12.12 -45.73
CA SER A 339 -4.98 -12.06 -44.72
C SER A 339 -5.25 -10.67 -44.09
N ILE A 340 -4.55 -9.59 -44.46
CA ILE A 340 -4.72 -8.24 -43.86
C ILE A 340 -4.50 -7.12 -44.91
N ARG A 341 -5.32 -6.05 -44.88
CA ARG A 341 -5.21 -4.85 -45.73
C ARG A 341 -4.40 -3.74 -45.02
N ASP A 342 -3.57 -3.00 -45.76
CA ASP A 342 -2.46 -2.13 -45.28
C ASP A 342 -2.81 -0.97 -44.31
N SER A 343 -4.07 -0.67 -44.04
CA SER A 343 -4.47 0.61 -43.42
C SER A 343 -4.40 0.71 -41.88
N LEU A 344 -3.91 -0.31 -41.16
CA LEU A 344 -4.01 -0.39 -39.68
C LEU A 344 -2.65 -0.38 -38.94
N LEU A 345 -1.54 -0.17 -39.63
CA LEU A 345 -0.21 -0.54 -39.13
C LEU A 345 0.55 0.54 -38.31
N SER A 346 0.07 1.78 -38.21
CA SER A 346 0.89 2.88 -37.69
C SER A 346 0.90 3.07 -36.16
N SER A 347 -0.04 2.49 -35.41
CA SER A 347 -0.29 2.92 -34.02
C SER A 347 0.19 1.97 -32.91
N CYS A 348 0.95 0.91 -33.22
CA CYS A 348 1.11 -0.24 -32.29
C CYS A 348 2.55 -0.66 -31.99
N VAL A 349 3.47 0.25 -31.63
CA VAL A 349 4.82 -0.14 -31.18
C VAL A 349 5.26 0.66 -29.93
N PHE A 350 5.66 -0.05 -28.87
CA PHE A 350 6.37 0.52 -27.71
C PHE A 350 7.78 -0.10 -27.56
N PRO A 351 8.81 0.65 -27.07
CA PRO A 351 10.23 0.29 -27.27
C PRO A 351 10.84 -0.74 -26.29
N SER A 352 10.15 -1.05 -25.18
CA SER A 352 10.79 -1.69 -24.00
C SER A 352 11.06 -3.20 -24.11
N VAL A 353 10.48 -3.91 -25.08
CA VAL A 353 10.52 -5.39 -25.13
C VAL A 353 11.54 -5.93 -26.16
N HIS A 354 12.16 -5.04 -26.94
CA HIS A 354 12.99 -5.42 -28.08
C HIS A 354 14.22 -6.26 -27.69
N HIS A 355 14.87 -5.93 -26.58
CA HIS A 355 16.21 -6.46 -26.27
C HIS A 355 16.24 -7.87 -25.66
N ALA A 356 15.16 -8.29 -24.99
CA ALA A 356 15.05 -9.61 -24.36
C ALA A 356 14.61 -10.70 -25.34
N VAL A 357 13.72 -10.34 -26.29
CA VAL A 357 13.22 -11.24 -27.33
C VAL A 357 14.31 -11.57 -28.36
N GLN A 358 15.14 -10.58 -28.70
CA GLN A 358 16.23 -10.74 -29.67
C GLN A 358 17.34 -11.70 -29.19
N ARG A 359 17.52 -11.81 -27.86
CA ARG A 359 18.48 -12.74 -27.23
C ARG A 359 17.96 -14.19 -27.16
N CYS A 360 16.64 -14.38 -27.10
CA CYS A 360 16.02 -15.71 -27.17
C CYS A 360 15.98 -16.25 -28.60
N LEU A 361 15.84 -15.38 -29.61
CA LEU A 361 15.87 -15.79 -31.02
C LEU A 361 17.27 -16.22 -31.50
N SER A 362 18.34 -15.66 -30.93
CA SER A 362 19.72 -16.02 -31.29
C SER A 362 20.22 -17.34 -30.68
N THR A 363 19.44 -17.99 -29.81
CA THR A 363 19.82 -19.23 -29.11
C THR A 363 19.07 -20.48 -29.59
N LEU A 364 18.18 -20.36 -30.58
CA LEU A 364 17.50 -21.51 -31.18
C LEU A 364 18.41 -22.23 -32.20
N PRO A 365 18.71 -23.53 -32.00
CA PRO A 365 19.48 -24.30 -32.97
C PRO A 365 18.56 -24.76 -34.11
N LYS A 366 18.78 -24.17 -35.30
CA LYS A 366 18.29 -24.57 -36.64
C LYS A 366 16.75 -24.55 -36.87
N PRO A 367 16.32 -24.18 -38.09
CA PRO A 367 14.90 -24.14 -38.46
C PRO A 367 14.31 -25.55 -38.56
N LEU A 368 13.12 -25.74 -38.01
CA LEU A 368 12.24 -26.88 -38.34
C LEU A 368 11.78 -26.73 -39.79
N GLU A 369 12.62 -27.20 -40.72
CA GLU A 369 12.30 -27.32 -42.14
C GLU A 369 12.46 -28.78 -42.63
N GLU A 370 12.49 -29.74 -41.70
CA GLU A 370 12.45 -31.19 -41.98
C GLU A 370 11.38 -31.86 -41.14
N LEU A 371 10.09 -31.63 -41.45
CA LEU A 371 9.00 -32.53 -41.04
C LEU A 371 7.74 -32.36 -41.90
N THR A 372 7.93 -32.20 -43.21
CA THR A 372 6.89 -32.45 -44.23
C THR A 372 7.56 -32.86 -45.54
N SER A 373 8.07 -34.09 -45.59
CA SER A 373 8.18 -34.86 -46.83
C SER A 373 7.65 -36.26 -46.55
N ASP A 374 6.32 -36.38 -46.47
CA ASP A 374 5.55 -37.58 -46.84
C ASP A 374 4.04 -37.25 -46.79
N ALA A 375 3.65 -36.36 -47.69
CA ALA A 375 2.38 -36.35 -48.40
C ALA A 375 2.69 -35.58 -49.69
N THR A 376 2.91 -36.33 -50.76
CA THR A 376 3.49 -35.92 -52.05
C THR A 376 2.80 -34.70 -52.66
N GLU A 377 3.59 -33.63 -52.88
CA GLU A 377 3.32 -32.44 -53.69
C GLU A 377 1.86 -31.95 -53.74
N CYS A 378 1.45 -31.18 -52.72
CA CYS A 378 1.10 -29.75 -52.83
C CYS A 378 0.48 -29.22 -51.53
#